data_AF-A0A9E4A5E6-F1
#
_entry.id   AF-A0A9E4A5E6-F1
#
_cell.length_a   1.000
_cell.length_b   1.000
_cell.length_c   1.000
_cell.angle_alpha   90.00
_cell.angle_beta   90.00
_cell.angle_gamma   90.00
#
_symmetry.space_group_name_H-M   'P 1'
#
loop_
_entity.id
_entity.type
_entity.pdbx_description
1 polymer ?
#
loop_
_entity_poly.entity_id
_entity_poly.type
_entity_poly.pdbx_seq_one_letter_code
_entity_poly.pdbx_strand_id
1 'polypeptide(L)'
;MSQTIRNAYQPEDLVFIVEDTADKQWGTRDIADTHKLLIKVRVDEGYAYICSLEDNLGKGAASQAVENMNIMLGLPRLYGIEPAYSTS
;
A
#
# COMPACT_ATOMS: atom_id res chain seq x y z
N MET A 1 -12.60 4.66 12.59
CA MET A 1 -11.60 3.65 12.17
C MET A 1 -10.85 4.07 10.91
N SER A 2 -11.53 4.29 9.78
CA SER A 2 -10.87 4.74 8.53
C SER A 2 -10.05 6.03 8.70
N GLN A 3 -10.58 7.04 9.39
CA GLN A 3 -9.85 8.28 9.68
C GLN A 3 -8.58 8.05 10.52
N THR A 4 -8.65 7.17 11.51
CA THR A 4 -7.50 6.81 12.36
C THR A 4 -6.39 6.19 11.52
N ILE A 5 -6.74 5.28 10.60
CA ILE A 5 -5.78 4.64 9.70
C ILE A 5 -5.23 5.65 8.70
N ARG A 6 -6.07 6.53 8.12
CA ARG A 6 -5.60 7.61 7.23
C ARG A 6 -4.59 8.52 7.91
N ASN A 7 -4.81 8.87 9.17
CA ASN A 7 -3.91 9.74 9.92
C ASN A 7 -2.59 9.06 10.33
N ALA A 8 -2.51 7.73 10.25
CA ALA A 8 -1.31 6.98 10.62
C ALA A 8 -0.24 6.98 9.52
N TYR A 9 -0.62 7.26 8.27
CA TYR A 9 0.26 7.20 7.11
C TYR A 9 0.33 8.55 6.40
N GLN A 10 1.53 8.90 5.94
CA GLN A 10 1.76 10.03 5.06
C GLN A 10 1.67 9.57 3.58
N PRO A 11 1.44 10.49 2.62
CA PRO A 11 1.42 10.15 1.20
C PRO A 11 2.68 9.39 0.75
N GLU A 12 3.83 9.74 1.33
CA GLU A 12 5.10 9.13 1.02
C GLU A 12 5.19 7.67 1.49
N ASP A 13 4.35 7.21 2.43
CA ASP A 13 4.37 5.80 2.86
C ASP A 13 3.81 4.85 1.78
N LEU A 14 3.20 5.41 0.72
CA LEU A 14 2.57 4.65 -0.36
C LEU A 14 1.48 3.70 0.14
N VAL A 15 0.83 4.09 1.24
CA VAL A 15 -0.32 3.41 1.83
C VAL A 15 -1.58 4.21 1.52
N PHE A 16 -2.55 3.56 0.87
CA PHE A 16 -3.76 4.21 0.39
C PHE A 16 -5.00 3.56 1.00
N ILE A 17 -5.80 4.36 1.70
CA ILE A 17 -7.05 3.87 2.27
C ILE A 17 -8.14 4.01 1.21
N VAL A 18 -8.69 2.87 0.79
CA VAL A 18 -9.65 2.76 -0.31
C VAL A 18 -11.01 2.27 0.18
N GLU A 19 -12.05 2.65 -0.55
CA GLU A 19 -13.44 2.29 -0.25
C GLU A 19 -14.10 1.80 -1.55
N ASP A 20 -14.86 0.72 -1.44
CA ASP A 20 -15.64 0.19 -2.57
C ASP A 20 -16.83 1.13 -2.83
N THR A 21 -17.12 1.39 -4.11
CA THR A 21 -18.25 2.19 -4.58
C THR A 21 -19.10 1.39 -5.56
N ALA A 22 -20.22 1.95 -6.00
CA ALA A 22 -21.04 1.36 -7.06
C ALA A 22 -20.24 1.14 -8.37
N ASP A 23 -19.29 2.02 -8.66
CA ASP A 23 -18.52 2.02 -9.91
C ASP A 23 -17.16 1.34 -9.80
N LYS A 24 -16.62 1.18 -8.58
CA LYS A 24 -15.29 0.62 -8.34
C LYS A 24 -15.27 -0.33 -7.15
N GLN A 25 -14.86 -1.56 -7.41
CA GLN A 25 -14.51 -2.54 -6.38
C GLN A 25 -13.00 -2.71 -6.38
N TRP A 26 -12.37 -2.58 -5.21
CA TRP A 26 -10.92 -2.73 -5.05
C TRP A 26 -10.55 -4.18 -4.76
N GLY A 27 -9.56 -4.69 -5.49
CA GLY A 27 -9.03 -6.05 -5.36
C GLY A 27 -7.53 -6.13 -5.65
N THR A 28 -6.96 -7.32 -5.51
CA THR A 28 -5.50 -7.53 -5.67
C THR A 28 -4.98 -7.18 -7.06
N ARG A 29 -5.82 -7.21 -8.09
CA ARG A 29 -5.44 -6.76 -9.44
C ARG A 29 -5.07 -5.26 -9.48
N ASP A 30 -5.63 -4.45 -8.58
CA ASP A 30 -5.35 -3.01 -8.52
C ASP A 30 -3.96 -2.68 -7.96
N ILE A 31 -3.26 -3.70 -7.43
CA ILE A 31 -1.98 -3.54 -6.76
C ILE A 31 -0.85 -4.36 -7.37
N ALA A 32 -1.16 -5.24 -8.33
CA ALA A 32 -0.18 -6.01 -9.06
C ALA A 32 0.83 -5.09 -9.77
N ASP A 33 2.11 -5.45 -9.72
CA ASP A 33 3.21 -4.66 -10.29
C ASP A 33 3.29 -3.21 -9.75
N THR A 34 2.84 -3.00 -8.51
CA THR A 34 2.99 -1.72 -7.79
C THR A 34 3.76 -1.90 -6.48
N HIS A 35 4.35 -0.80 -6.00
CA HIS A 35 4.95 -0.72 -4.67
C HIS A 35 3.98 -0.10 -3.64
N LYS A 36 2.67 -0.12 -3.93
CA LYS A 36 1.63 0.48 -3.08
C LYS A 36 1.03 -0.57 -2.15
N LEU A 37 0.47 -0.11 -1.03
CA LEU A 37 -0.38 -0.91 -0.13
C LEU A 37 -1.77 -0.28 -0.10
N LEU A 38 -2.81 -1.02 -0.50
CA LEU A 38 -4.19 -0.57 -0.28
C LEU A 38 -4.72 -1.12 1.03
N ILE A 39 -5.40 -0.29 1.81
CA ILE A 39 -6.13 -0.72 2.99
C ILE A 39 -7.61 -0.44 2.76
N LYS A 40 -8.41 -1.51 2.69
CA LYS A 40 -9.86 -1.43 2.63
C LYS A 40 -10.44 -1.69 4.01
N VAL A 41 -11.29 -0.77 4.48
CA VAL A 41 -11.87 -0.80 5.83
C VAL A 41 -13.40 -0.84 5.73
N ARG A 42 -14.03 -1.79 6.39
CA ARG A 42 -15.48 -1.86 6.59
C ARG A 42 -15.77 -2.06 8.07
N VAL A 43 -16.80 -1.38 8.59
CA VAL A 43 -17.31 -1.64 9.93
C VAL A 43 -18.76 -2.07 9.79
N ASP A 44 -19.11 -3.22 10.37
CA ASP A 44 -20.46 -3.78 10.29
C ASP A 44 -20.75 -4.66 11.51
N GLU A 45 -21.98 -4.59 12.02
CA GLU A 45 -22.46 -5.35 13.18
C GLU A 45 -21.53 -5.37 14.41
N GLY A 46 -20.83 -4.25 14.66
CA GLY A 46 -19.87 -4.14 15.78
C GLY A 46 -18.48 -4.71 15.50
N TYR A 47 -18.23 -5.23 14.31
CA TYR A 47 -16.93 -5.73 13.87
C TYR A 47 -16.26 -4.76 12.89
N ALA A 48 -14.93 -4.69 12.96
CA ALA A 48 -14.11 -4.01 11.95
C ALA A 48 -13.41 -5.04 11.07
N TYR A 49 -13.60 -4.92 9.77
CA TYR A 49 -12.95 -5.71 8.74
C TYR A 49 -11.89 -4.82 8.07
N ILE A 50 -10.63 -5.19 8.22
CA ILE A 50 -9.49 -4.48 7.64
C ILE A 50 -8.82 -5.45 6.68
N CYS A 51 -8.76 -5.09 5.40
CA CYS A 51 -8.15 -5.89 4.34
C CYS A 51 -7.02 -5.10 3.70
N SER A 52 -5.80 -5.64 3.79
CA SER A 52 -4.61 -5.12 3.12
C SER A 52 -4.40 -5.82 1.79
N LEU A 53 -4.16 -5.05 0.73
CA LEU A 53 -3.84 -5.55 -0.60
C LEU A 53 -2.45 -5.05 -0.99
N GLU A 54 -1.55 -5.98 -1.29
CA GLU A 54 -0.19 -5.72 -1.77
C GLU A 54 0.22 -6.75 -2.82
N ASP A 55 1.19 -6.37 -3.65
CA ASP A 55 1.90 -7.33 -4.51
C ASP A 55 2.89 -8.10 -3.63
N ASN A 56 2.71 -9.42 -3.52
CA ASN A 56 3.48 -10.25 -2.59
C ASN A 56 4.95 -10.44 -3.01
N LEU A 57 5.29 -10.26 -4.30
CA LEU A 57 6.67 -10.31 -4.78
C LEU A 57 7.32 -8.93 -4.75
N GLY A 58 6.54 -7.90 -5.07
CA GLY A 58 6.89 -6.49 -5.00
C GLY A 58 6.89 -5.98 -3.56
N LYS A 59 5.83 -5.26 -3.18
CA LYS A 59 5.70 -4.56 -1.88
C LYS A 59 5.79 -5.51 -0.68
N GLY A 60 5.30 -6.74 -0.82
CA GLY A 60 5.37 -7.77 0.23
C GLY A 60 6.74 -8.43 0.38
N ALA A 61 7.68 -8.21 -0.54
CA ALA A 61 9.01 -8.83 -0.49
C ALA A 61 10.12 -7.94 -1.05
N ALA A 62 10.48 -8.12 -2.33
CA ALA A 62 11.76 -7.67 -2.88
C ALA A 62 11.91 -6.14 -2.86
N SER A 63 10.87 -5.42 -3.30
CA SER A 63 10.94 -3.95 -3.36
C SER A 63 10.98 -3.32 -1.96
N GLN A 64 10.29 -3.89 -0.97
CA GLN A 64 10.37 -3.41 0.41
C GLN A 64 11.74 -3.67 1.04
N ALA A 65 12.37 -4.79 0.70
CA ALA A 65 13.74 -5.07 1.13
C ALA A 65 14.73 -4.04 0.55
N VAL A 66 14.58 -3.68 -0.73
CA VAL A 66 15.38 -2.62 -1.38
C VAL A 66 15.08 -1.26 -0.76
N GLU A 67 13.82 -0.94 -0.46
CA GLU A 67 13.43 0.31 0.19
C GLU A 67 14.11 0.46 1.55
N ASN A 68 14.06 -0.60 2.37
CA ASN A 68 14.73 -0.63 3.67
C ASN A 68 16.26 -0.48 3.54
N MET A 69 16.87 -1.17 2.57
CA MET A 69 18.30 -1.03 2.27
C MET A 69 18.66 0.40 1.85
N ASN A 70 17.86 1.03 0.98
CA ASN A 70 18.07 2.41 0.55
C ASN A 70 18.07 3.37 1.75
N ILE A 71 17.11 3.23 2.66
CA ILE A 71 17.03 4.02 3.90
C ILE A 71 18.30 3.81 4.75
N MET A 72 18.71 2.56 4.97
CA MET A 72 19.91 2.24 5.76
C MET A 72 21.20 2.82 5.17
N LEU A 73 21.28 2.91 3.84
CA LEU A 73 22.44 3.45 3.13
C LEU A 73 22.38 4.98 2.92
N GLY A 74 21.31 5.65 3.37
CA GLY A 74 21.10 7.08 3.14
C GLY A 74 20.80 7.44 1.68
N LEU A 75 20.32 6.48 0.89
CA LEU A 75 19.89 6.68 -0.49
C LEU A 75 18.43 7.15 -0.56
N PRO A 76 17.99 7.72 -1.71
CA PRO A 76 16.57 7.98 -1.94
C PRO A 76 15.76 6.69 -1.78
N ARG A 77 14.67 6.75 -0.99
CA ARG A 77 13.90 5.59 -0.55
C ARG A 77 13.48 4.65 -1.70
N LEU A 78 13.02 5.22 -2.81
CA LEU A 78 12.50 4.48 -3.97
C LEU A 78 13.55 4.24 -5.08
N TYR A 79 14.84 4.47 -4.79
CA TYR A 79 15.92 4.28 -5.76
C TYR A 79 15.95 2.83 -6.26
N GLY A 80 15.82 2.65 -7.58
CA GLY A 80 15.77 1.33 -8.23
C GLY A 80 14.43 0.60 -8.14
N ILE A 81 13.41 1.15 -7.47
CA ILE A 81 12.07 0.57 -7.36
C ILE A 81 11.12 1.16 -8.40
N GLU A 82 11.08 2.48 -8.56
CA GLU A 82 10.18 3.17 -9.50
C GLU A 82 10.28 2.69 -10.97
N PRO A 83 11.47 2.32 -11.50
CA PRO A 83 11.55 1.80 -12.87
C PRO A 83 10.89 0.44 -13.04
N ALA A 84 10.70 -0.32 -11.96
CA ALA A 84 10.17 -1.68 -11.97
C ALA A 84 8.72 -1.77 -11.45
N TYR A 85 8.30 -0.84 -10.60
CA TYR A 85 7.00 -0.85 -9.94
C TYR A 85 6.35 0.53 -9.97
N SER A 86 5.04 0.59 -10.25
CA SER A 86 4.27 1.83 -10.12
C SER A 86 4.24 2.29 -8.66
N THR A 87 4.49 3.58 -8.44
CA THR A 87 4.47 4.24 -7.13
C THR A 87 3.46 5.39 -7.03
N SER A 88 2.84 5.80 -8.15
CA SER A 88 1.84 6.87 -8.26
C SER A 88 0.45 6.36 -8.55
#